data_AF-A0A0D2YFA9-F1
#
_entry.id   AF-A0A0D2YFA9-F1
#
_cell.length_a   1.000
_cell.length_b   1.000
_cell.length_c   1.000
_cell.angle_alpha   90.00
_cell.angle_beta   90.00
_cell.angle_gamma   90.00
#
_symmetry.space_group_name_H-M   'P 1'
#
loop_
_entity.id
_entity.type
_entity.pdbx_description
1 polymer ?
#
loop_
_entity_poly.entity_id
_entity_poly.type
_entity_poly.pdbx_seq_one_letter_code
_entity_poly.pdbx_strand_id
1 'polypeptide(L)'
;MPCTTTNIDSTYHRFPDPASRVDFAFYFVPDNDPTLSQPPTAIPCFNWTSDRMLQQYPLAFSIETKRYGGNAAKGEQQMGIWHAAQWDFLITRAGADAVAKLEFLPGIVIQGHIWSLVITTRNEGTTP
;
A
#
# COMPACT_ATOMS: atom_id res chain seq x y z
N MET A 1 -0.01 -21.24 -6.20
CA MET A 1 -0.90 -20.07 -6.23
C MET A 1 -0.64 -19.31 -7.51
N PRO A 2 -1.65 -18.87 -8.28
CA PRO A 2 -1.38 -18.03 -9.44
C PRO A 2 -0.71 -16.74 -8.97
N CYS A 3 0.34 -16.30 -9.66
CA CYS A 3 0.93 -14.98 -9.46
C CYS A 3 -0.11 -13.93 -9.85
N THR A 4 -0.84 -13.41 -8.87
CA THR A 4 -1.73 -12.26 -9.05
C THR A 4 -0.90 -10.99 -9.04
N THR A 5 -0.54 -10.48 -10.21
CA THR A 5 -0.07 -9.10 -10.31
C THR A 5 -1.29 -8.19 -10.19
N THR A 6 -1.40 -7.38 -9.14
CA THR A 6 -2.50 -6.40 -8.99
C THR A 6 -2.11 -5.00 -9.45
N ASN A 7 -3.10 -4.18 -9.81
CA ASN A 7 -2.92 -2.76 -10.10
C ASN A 7 -3.66 -1.91 -9.06
N ILE A 8 -3.27 -0.64 -8.95
CA ILE A 8 -4.07 0.41 -8.29
C ILE A 8 -5.43 0.50 -8.99
N ASP A 9 -6.52 0.61 -8.22
CA ASP A 9 -7.82 1.02 -8.74
C ASP A 9 -7.71 2.46 -9.29
N SER A 10 -8.06 2.65 -10.56
CA SER A 10 -7.97 3.93 -11.26
C SER A 10 -8.68 5.08 -10.55
N THR A 11 -9.67 4.79 -9.71
CA THR A 11 -10.39 5.77 -8.89
C THR A 11 -9.45 6.55 -7.95
N TYR A 12 -8.38 5.90 -7.47
CA TYR A 12 -7.45 6.46 -6.50
C TYR A 12 -6.09 6.86 -7.13
N HIS A 13 -5.91 6.67 -8.43
CA HIS A 13 -4.68 7.04 -9.11
C HIS A 13 -4.68 8.53 -9.50
N ARG A 14 -3.82 9.32 -8.85
CA ARG A 14 -3.81 10.79 -9.00
C ARG A 14 -2.67 11.35 -9.86
N PHE A 15 -1.73 10.52 -10.28
CA PHE A 15 -0.55 10.94 -11.04
C PHE A 15 -0.65 10.50 -12.50
N PRO A 16 0.00 11.21 -13.44
CA PRO A 16 0.06 10.78 -14.84
C PRO A 16 1.03 9.60 -15.05
N ASP A 17 1.97 9.40 -14.14
CA ASP A 17 2.95 8.33 -14.19
C ASP A 17 2.31 6.97 -13.86
N PRO A 18 2.59 5.91 -14.64
CA PRO A 18 2.05 4.58 -14.35
C PRO A 18 2.57 4.09 -12.99
N ALA A 19 1.66 3.59 -12.17
CA ALA A 19 2.01 2.90 -10.94
C ALA A 19 2.59 1.51 -11.23
N SER A 20 3.55 1.13 -10.40
CA SER A 20 4.08 -0.22 -10.26
C SER A 20 2.99 -1.17 -9.77
N ARG A 21 3.16 -2.43 -10.13
CA ARG A 21 2.30 -3.52 -9.66
C ARG A 21 2.87 -4.04 -8.35
N VAL A 22 2.01 -4.55 -7.49
CA VAL A 22 2.44 -5.18 -6.25
C VAL A 22 3.14 -6.50 -6.58
N ASP A 23 4.39 -6.64 -6.12
CA ASP A 23 5.12 -7.91 -6.19
C ASP A 23 4.78 -8.83 -5.00
N PHE A 24 4.57 -8.26 -3.81
CA PHE A 24 4.29 -8.99 -2.56
C PHE A 24 3.27 -8.27 -1.69
N ALA A 25 2.39 -9.03 -1.03
CA ALA A 25 1.49 -8.54 0.00
C ALA A 25 1.62 -9.40 1.26
N PHE A 26 1.84 -8.75 2.40
CA PHE A 26 1.79 -9.39 3.71
C PHE A 26 0.49 -9.01 4.38
N TYR A 27 -0.23 -10.01 4.88
CA TYR A 27 -1.40 -9.82 5.73
C TYR A 27 -1.11 -10.43 7.09
N PHE A 28 -1.64 -9.79 8.14
CA PHE A 28 -1.61 -10.35 9.48
C PHE A 28 -2.86 -11.17 9.71
N VAL A 29 -2.69 -12.38 10.26
CA VAL A 29 -3.76 -13.15 10.86
C VAL A 29 -3.65 -12.93 12.37
N PRO A 30 -4.51 -12.11 12.98
CA PRO A 30 -4.48 -11.92 14.42
C PRO A 30 -4.97 -13.19 15.11
N ASP A 31 -4.09 -13.91 15.78
CA ASP A 31 -4.40 -15.16 16.50
C ASP A 31 -5.40 -14.98 17.67
N ASN A 32 -5.57 -13.74 18.16
CA ASN A 32 -6.28 -13.44 19.42
C ASN A 32 -7.48 -12.49 19.29
N ASP A 33 -7.99 -12.24 18.08
CA ASP A 33 -9.23 -11.46 17.91
C ASP A 33 -10.36 -12.30 17.29
N PRO A 34 -11.28 -12.87 18.11
CA PRO A 34 -12.38 -13.67 17.60
C PRO A 34 -13.33 -12.86 16.70
N THR A 35 -13.33 -11.52 16.77
CA THR A 35 -14.17 -10.68 15.90
C THR A 35 -13.65 -10.62 14.46
N LEU A 36 -12.35 -10.82 14.25
CA LEU A 36 -11.72 -10.89 12.92
C LEU A 36 -11.72 -12.31 12.33
N SER A 37 -12.00 -13.32 13.16
CA SER A 37 -12.14 -14.72 12.73
C SER A 37 -13.48 -15.05 12.07
N GLN A 38 -14.47 -14.16 12.17
CA GLN A 38 -15.73 -14.27 11.43
C GLN A 38 -15.58 -13.58 10.06
N PRO A 39 -15.87 -14.26 8.95
CA PRO A 39 -15.87 -13.64 7.64
C PRO A 39 -16.87 -12.48 7.64
N PRO A 40 -16.47 -11.27 7.26
CA PRO A 40 -17.35 -10.12 7.26
C PRO A 40 -18.60 -10.38 6.39
N THR A 41 -19.77 -9.93 6.85
CA THR A 41 -21.07 -10.15 6.18
C THR A 41 -21.14 -9.56 4.76
N ALA A 42 -20.30 -8.57 4.47
CA ALA A 42 -19.94 -8.11 3.14
C ALA A 42 -18.42 -8.09 3.06
N ILE A 43 -17.84 -8.52 1.93
CA ILE A 43 -16.38 -8.44 1.74
C ILE A 43 -15.94 -6.99 1.97
N PRO A 44 -15.20 -6.68 3.04
CA PRO A 44 -14.79 -5.31 3.29
C PRO A 44 -13.72 -5.04 2.25
N CYS A 45 -13.87 -3.95 1.50
CA CYS A 45 -12.77 -3.46 0.69
C CYS A 45 -11.79 -2.79 1.66
N PHE A 46 -10.71 -3.48 2.00
CA PHE A 46 -9.68 -2.99 2.91
C PHE A 46 -8.53 -2.27 2.20
N ASN A 47 -8.46 -2.31 0.88
CA ASN A 47 -7.41 -1.66 0.10
C ASN A 47 -7.89 -1.17 -1.26
N TRP A 48 -7.05 -0.33 -1.88
CA TRP A 48 -7.31 0.46 -3.09
C TRP A 48 -6.86 -0.27 -4.37
N THR A 49 -6.79 -1.60 -4.32
CA THR A 49 -6.34 -2.43 -5.44
C THR A 49 -7.54 -3.01 -6.17
N SER A 50 -7.38 -3.36 -7.45
CA SER A 50 -8.45 -4.00 -8.24
C SER A 50 -8.58 -5.52 -8.02
N ASP A 51 -7.73 -6.10 -7.17
CA ASP A 51 -7.74 -7.54 -6.88
C ASP A 51 -8.59 -7.86 -5.65
N ARG A 52 -9.65 -8.63 -5.88
CA ARG A 52 -10.61 -9.06 -4.88
C ARG A 52 -10.00 -9.92 -3.76
N MET A 53 -8.92 -10.64 -4.03
CA MET A 53 -8.19 -11.41 -3.01
C MET A 53 -7.50 -10.46 -2.04
N LEU A 54 -6.81 -9.44 -2.56
CA LEU A 54 -6.16 -8.45 -1.71
C LEU A 54 -7.19 -7.64 -0.94
N GLN A 55 -8.28 -7.20 -1.58
CA GLN A 55 -9.33 -6.41 -0.92
C GLN A 55 -9.86 -7.03 0.38
N GLN A 56 -9.82 -8.36 0.52
CA GLN A 56 -10.27 -9.10 1.72
C GLN A 56 -9.36 -8.96 2.94
N TYR A 57 -8.14 -8.46 2.78
CA TYR A 57 -7.15 -8.38 3.85
C TYR A 57 -6.61 -6.96 4.02
N PRO A 58 -6.50 -6.46 5.27
CA PRO A 58 -5.78 -5.22 5.54
C PRO A 58 -4.33 -5.32 5.08
N LEU A 59 -3.90 -4.37 4.24
CA LEU A 59 -2.51 -4.28 3.81
C LEU A 59 -1.70 -3.52 4.87
N ALA A 60 -0.66 -4.16 5.40
CA ALA A 60 0.15 -3.58 6.47
C ALA A 60 1.25 -2.63 5.98
N PHE A 61 2.05 -3.07 5.01
CA PHE A 61 3.11 -2.29 4.39
C PHE A 61 3.37 -2.78 2.97
N SER A 62 3.91 -1.89 2.13
CA SER A 62 4.12 -2.15 0.70
C SER A 62 5.59 -2.47 0.40
N ILE A 63 5.88 -3.35 -0.56
CA ILE A 63 7.25 -3.62 -1.01
C ILE A 63 7.37 -3.39 -2.52
N GLU A 64 8.37 -2.61 -2.91
CA GLU A 64 8.76 -2.41 -4.30
C GLU A 64 10.14 -3.02 -4.53
N THR A 65 10.26 -3.86 -5.55
CA THR A 65 11.55 -4.50 -5.89
C THR A 65 12.15 -3.93 -7.17
N LYS A 66 13.45 -3.68 -7.15
CA LYS A 66 14.24 -3.30 -8.33
C LYS A 66 15.34 -4.32 -8.59
N ARG A 67 15.57 -4.59 -9.88
CA ARG A 67 16.69 -5.44 -10.33
C ARG A 67 18.04 -4.85 -9.88
N TYR A 68 19.06 -5.70 -9.82
CA TYR A 68 20.43 -5.25 -9.54
C TYR A 68 20.89 -4.21 -10.58
N GLY A 69 21.48 -3.10 -10.14
CA GLY A 69 21.77 -1.93 -10.99
C GLY A 69 20.54 -1.09 -11.38
N GLY A 70 19.36 -1.42 -10.85
CA GLY A 70 18.14 -0.63 -11.00
C GLY A 70 18.20 0.71 -10.25
N ASN A 71 17.21 1.56 -10.48
CA ASN A 71 17.15 2.89 -9.90
C ASN A 71 16.28 2.88 -8.63
N ALA A 72 16.90 2.93 -7.45
CA ALA A 72 16.22 3.07 -6.15
C ALA A 72 15.29 4.28 -6.10
N ALA A 73 15.72 5.45 -6.59
CA ALA A 73 14.89 6.65 -6.61
C ALA A 73 13.62 6.45 -7.44
N LYS A 74 13.69 5.65 -8.53
CA LYS A 74 12.49 5.24 -9.26
C LYS A 74 11.60 4.30 -8.43
N GLY A 75 12.18 3.45 -7.58
CA GLY A 75 11.42 2.64 -6.63
C GLY A 75 10.70 3.48 -5.58
N GLU A 76 11.38 4.48 -5.03
CA GLU A 76 10.81 5.44 -4.07
C GLU A 76 9.69 6.27 -4.70
N GLN A 77 9.87 6.77 -5.93
CA GLN A 77 8.82 7.48 -6.67
C GLN A 77 7.59 6.59 -6.87
N GLN A 78 7.81 5.33 -7.24
CA GLN A 78 6.75 4.36 -7.46
C GLN A 78 6.00 4.02 -6.16
N MET A 79 6.73 3.89 -5.05
CA MET A 79 6.16 3.76 -3.70
C MET A 79 5.34 5.00 -3.31
N GLY A 80 5.81 6.20 -3.64
CA GLY A 80 5.09 7.46 -3.39
C GLY A 80 3.75 7.52 -4.12
N ILE A 81 3.71 7.13 -5.39
CA ILE A 81 2.46 7.03 -6.18
C ILE A 81 1.50 6.02 -5.54
N TRP A 82 2.03 4.87 -5.10
CA TRP A 82 1.27 3.81 -4.45
C TRP A 82 0.66 4.27 -3.13
N HIS A 83 1.44 4.89 -2.25
CA HIS A 83 0.97 5.42 -0.97
C HIS A 83 0.01 6.60 -1.12
N ALA A 84 0.16 7.45 -2.14
CA ALA A 84 -0.79 8.52 -2.39
C ALA A 84 -2.19 7.99 -2.70
N ALA A 85 -2.28 6.91 -3.48
CA ALA A 85 -3.55 6.22 -3.73
C ALA A 85 -4.10 5.57 -2.45
N GLN A 86 -3.24 5.00 -1.61
CA GLN A 86 -3.63 4.47 -0.29
C GLN A 86 -4.23 5.55 0.61
N TRP A 87 -3.57 6.72 0.71
CA TRP A 87 -4.06 7.85 1.50
C TRP A 87 -5.45 8.30 1.03
N ASP A 88 -5.65 8.45 -0.28
CA ASP A 88 -6.93 8.88 -0.85
C ASP A 88 -8.05 7.86 -0.57
N PHE A 89 -7.75 6.57 -0.69
CA PHE A 89 -8.66 5.49 -0.32
C PHE A 89 -9.03 5.54 1.16
N LEU A 90 -8.05 5.66 2.06
CA LEU A 90 -8.28 5.73 3.50
C LEU A 90 -9.16 6.94 3.86
N ILE A 91 -8.93 8.10 3.24
CA ILE A 91 -9.73 9.31 3.47
C ILE A 91 -11.16 9.08 3.00
N THR A 92 -11.33 8.51 1.81
CA THR A 92 -12.65 8.19 1.25
C THR A 92 -13.43 7.23 2.13
N ARG A 93 -12.74 6.26 2.75
CA ARG A 93 -13.37 5.19 3.51
C ARG A 93 -13.61 5.51 4.98
N ALA A 94 -12.67 6.20 5.63
CA ALA A 94 -12.67 6.44 7.07
C ALA A 94 -12.84 7.92 7.45
N GLY A 95 -12.77 8.84 6.48
CA GLY A 95 -12.83 10.28 6.71
C GLY A 95 -11.48 10.90 7.08
N ALA A 96 -11.32 12.18 6.77
CA ALA A 96 -10.06 12.90 6.94
C ALA A 96 -9.56 12.92 8.40
N ASP A 97 -10.47 13.00 9.37
CA ASP A 97 -10.15 13.08 10.81
C ASP A 97 -9.60 11.76 11.36
N ALA A 98 -10.13 10.62 10.89
CA ALA A 98 -9.62 9.31 11.27
C ALA A 98 -8.22 9.10 10.68
N VAL A 99 -8.04 9.46 9.42
CA VAL A 99 -6.76 9.34 8.71
C VAL A 99 -5.70 10.29 9.29
N ALA A 100 -6.08 11.45 9.82
CA ALA A 100 -5.15 12.37 10.48
C ALA A 100 -4.50 11.78 11.74
N LYS A 101 -5.07 10.70 12.32
CA LYS A 101 -4.46 9.96 13.43
C LYS A 101 -3.35 9.01 12.98
N LEU A 102 -3.25 8.72 11.68
CA LEU A 102 -2.22 7.88 11.11
C LEU A 102 -0.96 8.71 10.90
N GLU A 103 0.13 8.38 11.59
CA GLU A 103 1.37 9.15 11.51
C GLU A 103 2.03 9.03 10.13
N PHE A 104 2.07 7.81 9.58
CA PHE A 104 2.68 7.53 8.28
C PHE A 104 2.16 6.23 7.66
N LEU A 105 2.43 6.06 6.36
CA LEU A 105 2.35 4.77 5.65
C LEU A 105 3.77 4.23 5.39
N PRO A 106 4.07 3.00 5.85
CA PRO A 106 5.35 2.34 5.61
C PRO A 106 5.41 1.59 4.28
N GLY A 107 6.57 1.70 3.63
CA GLY A 107 6.94 0.92 2.46
C GLY A 107 8.41 0.49 2.53
N ILE A 108 8.77 -0.53 1.74
CA ILE A 108 10.16 -1.01 1.62
C ILE A 108 10.52 -0.98 0.14
N VAL A 109 11.67 -0.39 -0.19
CA VAL A 109 12.28 -0.50 -1.52
C VAL A 109 13.49 -1.40 -1.43
N ILE A 110 13.49 -2.47 -2.23
CA ILE A 110 14.59 -3.44 -2.28
C ILE A 110 15.34 -3.27 -3.60
N GLN A 111 16.63 -3.00 -3.53
CA GLN A 111 17.54 -2.99 -4.68
C GLN A 111 18.69 -3.97 -4.45
N GLY A 112 18.58 -5.16 -5.04
CA GLY A 112 19.56 -6.22 -4.81
C GLY A 112 19.59 -6.62 -3.32
N HIS A 113 20.70 -6.32 -2.63
CA HIS A 113 20.87 -6.60 -1.20
C HIS A 113 20.59 -5.36 -0.31
N ILE A 114 20.26 -4.22 -0.89
CA ILE A 114 19.96 -2.98 -0.17
C ILE A 114 18.46 -2.92 0.07
N TRP A 115 18.08 -2.68 1.33
CA TRP A 115 16.69 -2.55 1.77
C TRP A 115 16.53 -1.17 2.41
N SER A 116 15.67 -0.34 1.81
CA SER A 116 15.39 1.01 2.27
C SER A 116 13.98 1.11 2.81
N LEU A 117 13.82 1.70 3.99
CA LEU A 117 12.51 2.06 4.53
C LEU A 117 12.04 3.36 3.86
N VAL A 118 10.82 3.33 3.32
CA VAL A 118 10.13 4.50 2.79
C VAL A 118 8.97 4.83 3.72
N ILE A 119 8.94 6.07 4.18
CA ILE A 119 7.89 6.59 5.04
C ILE A 119 7.21 7.71 4.27
N THR A 120 5.89 7.62 4.10
CA THR A 120 5.12 8.74 3.56
C THR A 120 4.18 9.26 4.63
N THR A 121 4.26 10.55 4.92
CA THR A 121 3.33 11.28 5.78
C THR A 121 2.34 12.04 4.91
N ARG A 122 1.19 12.42 5.47
CA ARG A 122 0.19 13.26 4.78
C ARG A 122 0.51 14.75 4.89
N ASN A 123 1.18 15.18 5.96
CA ASN A 123 1.43 16.58 6.26
C ASN A 123 2.80 17.04 5.74
N GLU A 124 2.74 18.08 4.90
CA GLU A 124 3.76 19.00 4.36
C GLU A 124 5.12 18.42 3.94
N GLY A 125 5.36 18.48 2.64
CA GLY A 125 6.65 18.25 2.01
C GLY A 125 7.74 19.16 2.57
N THR A 126 8.41 18.67 3.61
CA THR A 126 9.80 19.00 3.88
C THR A 126 10.52 17.67 4.10
N THR A 127 11.15 17.17 3.05
CA THR A 127 12.32 16.30 3.21
C THR A 127 13.36 17.08 4.05
N PRO A 128 13.95 16.50 5.10
CA PRO A 128 15.11 17.09 5.74
C PRO A 128 16.29 17.22 4.77
#